data_AF-A0A7Y3XWQ3-F1
#
_entry.id   AF-A0A7Y3XWQ3-F1
#
_cell.length_a   1.000
_cell.length_b   1.000
_cell.length_c   1.000
_cell.angle_alpha   90.00
_cell.angle_beta   90.00
_cell.angle_gamma   90.00
#
_symmetry.space_group_name_H-M   'P 1'
#
loop_
_entity.id
_entity.type
_entity.pdbx_description
1 polymer ?
#
loop_
_entity_poly.entity_id
_entity_poly.type
_entity_poly.pdbx_seq_one_letter_code
_entity_poly.pdbx_strand_id
1 'polypeptide(L)'
;MEYTLIATATFGLEKVVADELRELGYDDLTIENGKVTFQGSEMDIVTCNMWLRTADRVLIKMAEFKAESFEELFQGTLKVEWGDIIPETGFMHVVGKSVKSKLFSVPDCQSITKKAVVESMKRKYNKEVFPENGATYKIEVAILKDIVTLTLDTTGPGLHKRGYREFAGEAPLKETLAAALVLLSKWEPSRILADPFCGSGTIAIEAAMIGKNIAPGINRSFVSEGWDIIPKKLWEDMRKYARNSINDKEFRILASDINGRVLKTARDNAQKAGVADYIAFQRMDMKEFRNKKRYGFIITNPPYGERMGNAKEIENLYKDMGEVFQQLKDWSYFVITSYEDFEKCFGEKSDKNRKLYNGRIKCYYYQYFGAEPEKNPWEK
;
A
#
# COMPACT_ATOMS: atom_id res chain seq x y z
N MET A 1 13.67 18.99 -11.98
CA MET A 1 14.63 19.07 -10.85
C MET A 1 14.93 17.65 -10.39
N GLU A 2 16.08 17.39 -9.76
CA GLU A 2 16.36 16.07 -9.18
C GLU A 2 16.00 16.10 -7.69
N TYR A 3 15.27 15.08 -7.25
CA TYR A 3 14.75 14.92 -5.90
C TYR A 3 15.15 13.56 -5.34
N THR A 4 15.48 13.54 -4.05
CA THR A 4 15.48 12.28 -3.29
C THR A 4 14.06 11.98 -2.84
N LEU A 5 13.49 10.89 -3.35
CA LEU A 5 12.13 10.44 -3.06
C LEU A 5 12.13 9.28 -2.06
N ILE A 6 11.05 9.19 -1.28
CA ILE A 6 10.81 8.11 -0.32
C ILE A 6 9.44 7.50 -0.58
N ALA A 7 9.41 6.20 -0.93
CA ALA A 7 8.20 5.39 -0.87
C ALA A 7 8.11 4.74 0.51
N THR A 8 7.15 5.18 1.33
CA THR A 8 6.92 4.57 2.65
C THR A 8 6.20 3.22 2.50
N ALA A 9 6.50 2.27 3.36
CA ALA A 9 5.96 0.92 3.30
C ALA A 9 5.55 0.43 4.70
N THR A 10 4.53 -0.43 4.74
CA THR A 10 4.25 -1.20 5.96
C THR A 10 5.40 -2.18 6.23
N PHE A 11 5.76 -2.37 7.51
CA PHE A 11 6.87 -3.26 7.88
C PHE A 11 6.74 -4.66 7.28
N GLY A 12 7.84 -5.12 6.69
CA GLY A 12 7.90 -6.37 5.94
C GLY A 12 7.65 -6.17 4.45
N LEU A 13 6.92 -5.15 4.01
CA LEU A 13 6.59 -4.94 2.58
C LEU A 13 7.63 -4.12 1.80
N GLU A 14 8.72 -3.71 2.43
CA GLU A 14 9.72 -2.83 1.81
C GLU A 14 10.32 -3.44 0.53
N LYS A 15 10.56 -4.75 0.55
CA LYS A 15 11.02 -5.46 -0.65
C LYS A 15 9.99 -5.47 -1.77
N VAL A 16 8.69 -5.57 -1.45
CA VAL A 16 7.62 -5.56 -2.45
C VAL A 16 7.51 -4.18 -3.10
N VAL A 17 7.60 -3.11 -2.31
CA VAL A 17 7.68 -1.74 -2.82
C VAL A 17 8.93 -1.54 -3.69
N ALA A 18 10.08 -2.07 -3.28
CA ALA A 18 11.30 -2.00 -4.08
C ALA A 18 11.18 -2.77 -5.40
N ASP A 19 10.51 -3.92 -5.40
CA ASP A 19 10.26 -4.70 -6.63
C ASP A 19 9.33 -3.92 -7.58
N GLU A 20 8.25 -3.29 -7.08
CA GLU A 20 7.40 -2.38 -7.88
C GLU A 20 8.19 -1.18 -8.45
N LEU A 21 9.09 -0.58 -7.66
CA LEU A 21 9.96 0.49 -8.15
C LEU A 21 10.91 0.01 -9.26
N ARG A 22 11.49 -1.19 -9.15
CA ARG A 22 12.30 -1.76 -10.23
C ARG A 22 11.49 -2.00 -11.50
N GLU A 23 10.25 -2.46 -11.38
CA GLU A 23 9.34 -2.60 -12.54
C GLU A 23 9.04 -1.27 -13.22
N LEU A 24 9.08 -0.16 -12.48
CA LEU A 24 8.96 1.20 -13.01
C LEU A 24 10.29 1.78 -13.55
N GLY A 25 11.40 1.04 -13.45
CA GLY A 25 12.70 1.43 -13.97
C GLY A 25 13.66 2.06 -12.95
N TYR A 26 13.38 1.98 -11.65
CA TYR A 26 14.29 2.49 -10.60
C TYR A 26 15.15 1.36 -10.04
N ASP A 27 16.44 1.37 -10.39
CA ASP A 27 17.39 0.33 -9.96
C ASP A 27 18.20 0.70 -8.70
N ASP A 28 18.55 1.98 -8.54
CA ASP A 28 19.33 2.47 -7.39
C ASP A 28 18.42 2.78 -6.20
N LEU A 29 18.15 1.73 -5.42
CA LEU A 29 17.21 1.75 -4.30
C LEU A 29 17.92 1.50 -2.97
N THR A 30 17.72 2.40 -2.01
CA THR A 30 18.09 2.17 -0.61
C THR A 30 16.88 1.67 0.18
N ILE A 31 16.90 0.38 0.55
CA ILE A 31 15.82 -0.27 1.28
C ILE A 31 16.13 -0.23 2.78
N GLU A 32 15.27 0.42 3.56
CA GLU A 32 15.35 0.51 5.01
C GLU A 32 14.01 0.08 5.64
N ASN A 33 13.98 -0.21 6.93
CA ASN A 33 12.72 -0.57 7.59
C ASN A 33 11.66 0.52 7.41
N GLY A 34 10.51 0.14 6.83
CA GLY A 34 9.37 1.01 6.58
C GLY A 34 9.51 2.00 5.40
N LYS A 35 10.60 1.98 4.62
CA LYS A 35 10.76 2.89 3.48
C LYS A 35 11.75 2.40 2.41
N VAL A 36 11.55 2.85 1.18
CA VAL A 36 12.52 2.73 0.07
C VAL A 36 12.85 4.14 -0.42
N THR A 37 14.14 4.47 -0.46
CA THR A 37 14.64 5.78 -0.91
C THR A 37 15.29 5.64 -2.28
N PHE A 38 15.02 6.58 -3.19
CA PHE A 38 15.50 6.58 -4.57
C PHE A 38 15.59 8.01 -5.11
N GLN A 39 16.27 8.23 -6.24
CA GLN A 39 16.29 9.53 -6.92
C GLN A 39 15.20 9.60 -8.00
N GLY A 40 14.67 10.79 -8.23
CA GLY A 40 13.66 11.02 -9.27
C GLY A 40 13.38 12.49 -9.53
N SER A 41 12.56 12.75 -10.52
CA SER A 41 12.09 14.05 -10.99
C SER A 41 10.61 14.28 -10.64
N GLU A 42 10.05 15.40 -11.11
CA GLU A 42 8.63 15.69 -11.04
C GLU A 42 7.78 14.59 -11.70
N MET A 43 8.26 14.03 -12.81
CA MET A 43 7.59 12.93 -13.51
C MET A 43 7.57 11.64 -12.67
N ASP A 44 8.61 11.42 -11.88
CA ASP A 44 8.73 10.23 -11.03
C ASP A 44 7.81 10.31 -9.81
N ILE A 45 7.59 11.53 -9.28
CA ILE A 45 6.54 11.79 -8.27
C ILE A 45 5.16 11.41 -8.81
N VAL A 46 4.84 11.88 -10.02
CA VAL A 46 3.57 11.59 -10.71
C VAL A 46 3.41 10.10 -10.96
N THR A 47 4.44 9.46 -11.51
CA THR A 47 4.48 8.03 -11.83
C THR A 47 4.29 7.17 -10.59
N CYS A 48 5.06 7.42 -9.53
CA CYS A 48 5.02 6.61 -8.31
C CYS A 48 3.69 6.74 -7.57
N ASN A 49 3.11 7.95 -7.49
CA ASN A 49 1.78 8.12 -6.91
C ASN A 49 0.69 7.41 -7.73
N MET A 50 0.84 7.38 -9.06
CA MET A 50 -0.12 6.71 -9.94
C MET A 50 -0.05 5.18 -9.82
N TRP A 51 1.16 4.62 -9.77
CA TRP A 51 1.39 3.19 -10.04
C TRP A 51 1.71 2.32 -8.82
N LEU A 52 2.31 2.85 -7.75
CA LEU A 52 2.68 2.02 -6.60
C LEU A 52 1.44 1.52 -5.84
N ARG A 53 1.29 0.20 -5.73
CA ARG A 53 0.14 -0.45 -5.09
C ARG A 53 0.40 -0.75 -3.63
N THR A 54 1.66 -1.01 -3.27
CA THR A 54 2.03 -1.49 -1.92
C THR A 54 2.68 -0.44 -1.04
N ALA A 55 3.07 0.71 -1.62
CA ALA A 55 3.52 1.87 -0.85
C ALA A 55 2.36 2.55 -0.11
N ASP A 56 2.64 3.12 1.07
CA ASP A 56 1.66 3.89 1.84
C ASP A 56 1.58 5.35 1.35
N ARG A 57 2.72 5.95 0.95
CA ARG A 57 2.89 7.35 0.49
C ARG A 57 4.19 7.50 -0.29
N VAL A 58 4.24 8.50 -1.17
CA VAL A 58 5.45 9.01 -1.84
C VAL A 58 5.78 10.39 -1.27
N LEU A 59 7.01 10.57 -0.79
CA LEU A 59 7.49 11.80 -0.13
C LEU A 59 8.73 12.33 -0.83
N ILE A 60 8.94 13.65 -0.79
CA ILE A 60 10.24 14.26 -1.11
C ILE A 60 11.05 14.35 0.19
N LYS A 61 12.27 13.81 0.21
CA LYS A 61 13.23 13.98 1.31
C LYS A 61 13.90 15.34 1.20
N MET A 62 13.55 16.27 2.08
CA MET A 62 14.07 17.63 2.08
C MET A 62 15.44 17.73 2.75
N ALA A 63 15.61 17.03 3.87
CA ALA A 63 16.87 16.98 4.59
C ALA A 63 16.90 15.82 5.58
N GLU A 64 18.11 15.45 5.99
CA GLU A 64 18.35 14.55 7.11
C GLU A 64 19.58 15.00 7.89
N PHE A 65 19.44 15.13 9.21
CA PHE A 65 20.51 15.61 10.08
C PHE A 65 20.27 15.18 11.53
N LYS A 66 21.33 15.22 12.34
CA LYS A 66 21.22 14.96 13.78
C LYS A 66 20.78 16.22 14.53
N ALA A 67 19.85 16.09 15.47
CA ALA A 67 19.48 17.17 16.39
C ALA A 67 19.12 16.60 17.77
N GLU A 68 19.80 17.11 18.80
CA GLU A 68 19.60 16.76 20.20
C GLU A 68 19.00 17.92 21.00
N SER A 69 18.91 19.11 20.40
CA SER A 69 18.34 20.34 20.95
C SER A 69 17.41 21.04 19.94
N PHE A 70 16.50 21.88 20.45
CA PHE A 70 15.59 22.66 19.59
C PHE A 70 16.32 23.66 18.69
N GLU A 71 17.46 24.19 19.15
CA GLU A 71 18.30 25.08 18.34
C GLU A 71 18.90 24.33 17.15
N GLU A 72 19.42 23.11 17.36
CA GLU A 72 19.91 22.28 16.26
C GLU A 72 18.80 21.90 15.27
N LEU A 73 17.60 21.60 15.76
CA LEU A 73 16.43 21.37 14.90
C LEU A 73 16.09 22.61 14.06
N PHE A 74 16.08 23.78 14.70
CA PHE A 74 15.82 25.05 14.03
C PHE A 74 16.86 25.33 12.94
N GLN A 75 18.15 25.29 13.29
CA GLN A 75 19.25 25.58 12.36
C GLN A 75 19.32 24.55 11.21
N GLY A 76 19.10 23.27 11.50
CA GLY A 76 19.06 22.23 10.46
C GLY A 76 17.90 22.43 9.49
N THR A 77 16.71 22.78 10.00
CA THR A 77 15.53 23.06 9.17
C THR A 77 15.69 24.35 8.35
N LEU A 78 16.33 25.37 8.93
CA LEU A 78 16.55 26.69 8.31
C LEU A 78 17.52 26.64 7.11
N LYS A 79 18.42 25.65 7.07
CA LYS A 79 19.37 25.44 5.96
C LYS A 79 18.73 24.86 4.69
N VAL A 80 17.53 24.34 4.80
CA VAL A 80 16.82 23.78 3.65
C VAL A 80 16.25 24.92 2.80
N GLU A 81 16.43 24.84 1.50
CA GLU A 81 15.90 25.81 0.52
C GLU A 81 14.41 25.58 0.26
N TRP A 82 13.58 25.79 1.29
CA TRP A 82 12.12 25.53 1.23
C TRP A 82 11.42 26.28 0.09
N GLY A 83 11.89 27.49 -0.20
CA GLY A 83 11.33 28.33 -1.26
C GLY A 83 11.55 27.79 -2.68
N ASP A 84 12.41 26.78 -2.88
CA ASP A 84 12.55 26.11 -4.18
C ASP A 84 11.37 25.22 -4.54
N ILE A 85 10.58 24.82 -3.54
CA ILE A 85 9.43 23.93 -3.73
C ILE A 85 8.12 24.60 -3.30
N ILE A 86 8.14 25.34 -2.19
CA ILE A 86 6.95 25.97 -1.63
C ILE A 86 6.83 27.40 -2.20
N PRO A 87 5.72 27.73 -2.91
CA PRO A 87 5.46 29.08 -3.38
C PRO A 87 5.06 30.00 -2.21
N GLU A 88 5.09 31.31 -2.43
CA GLU A 88 4.71 32.29 -1.39
C GLU A 88 3.30 32.10 -0.83
N THR A 89 2.38 31.54 -1.62
CA THR A 89 0.98 31.27 -1.21
C THR A 89 0.81 29.90 -0.56
N GLY A 90 1.81 29.01 -0.60
CA GLY A 90 1.69 27.62 -0.15
C GLY A 90 1.25 27.51 1.32
N PHE A 91 0.23 26.70 1.58
CA PHE A 91 -0.23 26.39 2.94
C PHE A 91 0.71 25.36 3.58
N MET A 92 1.53 25.79 4.54
CA MET A 92 2.60 24.99 5.12
C MET A 92 2.11 24.27 6.39
N HIS A 93 1.67 23.03 6.23
CA HIS A 93 1.13 22.22 7.32
C HIS A 93 2.20 21.30 7.92
N VAL A 94 2.67 21.60 9.13
CA VAL A 94 3.71 20.80 9.80
C VAL A 94 3.07 19.72 10.67
N VAL A 95 3.45 18.47 10.43
CA VAL A 95 3.16 17.31 11.27
C VAL A 95 4.47 16.71 11.79
N GLY A 96 4.40 15.88 12.84
CA GLY A 96 5.62 15.38 13.45
C GLY A 96 5.45 14.04 14.15
N LYS A 97 6.58 13.35 14.30
CA LYS A 97 6.71 12.14 15.11
C LYS A 97 8.11 12.10 15.72
N SER A 98 8.21 11.68 16.98
CA SER A 98 9.49 11.50 17.66
C SER A 98 9.51 10.17 18.39
N VAL A 99 10.55 9.37 18.14
CA VAL A 99 10.71 8.03 18.69
C VAL A 99 12.15 7.87 19.18
N LYS A 100 12.31 7.47 20.46
CA LYS A 100 13.61 7.21 21.09
C LYS A 100 14.63 8.35 20.88
N SER A 101 14.19 9.59 21.05
CA SER A 101 15.02 10.79 20.81
C SER A 101 14.87 11.78 21.96
N LYS A 102 15.90 12.61 22.18
CA LYS A 102 15.92 13.68 23.19
C LYS A 102 14.82 14.70 22.96
N LEU A 103 14.57 15.05 21.70
CA LEU A 103 13.46 15.91 21.28
C LEU A 103 12.15 15.11 21.25
N PHE A 104 11.59 14.79 22.42
CA PHE A 104 10.39 13.95 22.54
C PHE A 104 9.07 14.72 22.34
N SER A 105 9.05 16.03 22.58
CA SER A 105 7.85 16.86 22.47
C SER A 105 7.52 17.13 21.00
N VAL A 106 6.57 16.37 20.46
CA VAL A 106 6.13 16.50 19.06
C VAL A 106 5.54 17.89 18.75
N PRO A 107 4.67 18.49 19.59
CA PRO A 107 4.15 19.84 19.33
C PRO A 107 5.23 20.93 19.27
N ASP A 108 6.26 20.83 20.13
CA ASP A 108 7.37 21.78 20.11
C ASP A 108 8.22 21.59 18.85
N CYS A 109 8.50 20.34 18.46
CA CYS A 109 9.22 20.06 17.22
C CYS A 109 8.47 20.61 16.00
N GLN A 110 7.14 20.47 15.95
CA GLN A 110 6.31 21.03 14.88
C GLN A 110 6.40 22.56 14.84
N SER A 111 6.27 23.22 15.99
CA SER A 111 6.32 24.67 16.12
C SER A 111 7.68 25.24 15.71
N ILE A 112 8.77 24.63 16.18
CA ILE A 112 10.14 25.00 15.83
C ILE A 112 10.41 24.80 14.33
N THR A 113 9.98 23.65 13.77
CA THR A 113 10.11 23.36 12.35
C THR A 113 9.35 24.39 11.52
N LYS A 114 8.09 24.70 11.87
CA LYS A 114 7.28 25.72 11.20
C LYS A 114 7.97 27.08 11.20
N LYS A 115 8.51 27.50 12.35
CA LYS A 115 9.25 28.76 12.46
C LYS A 115 10.47 28.78 11.53
N ALA A 116 11.27 27.72 11.52
CA ALA A 116 12.46 27.62 10.67
C ALA A 116 12.14 27.59 9.17
N VAL A 117 11.06 26.90 8.77
CA VAL A 117 10.57 26.89 7.39
C VAL A 117 10.20 28.31 6.95
N VAL A 118 9.42 29.04 7.76
CA VAL A 118 9.04 30.42 7.46
C VAL A 118 10.27 31.30 7.34
N GLU A 119 11.22 31.22 8.27
CA GLU A 119 12.47 32.01 8.23
C GLU A 119 13.34 31.70 7.01
N SER A 120 13.39 30.44 6.56
CA SER A 120 14.06 30.08 5.31
C SER A 120 13.35 30.70 4.10
N MET A 121 12.02 30.60 4.04
CA MET A 121 11.20 31.17 2.97
C MET A 121 11.40 32.70 2.84
N LYS A 122 11.57 33.42 3.95
CA LYS A 122 11.83 34.87 3.93
C LYS A 122 13.07 35.23 3.10
N ARG A 123 14.11 34.40 3.15
CA ARG A 123 15.38 34.63 2.42
C ARG A 123 15.17 34.65 0.90
N LYS A 124 14.28 33.80 0.40
CA LYS A 124 13.98 33.71 -1.04
C LYS A 124 13.01 34.79 -1.50
N TYR A 125 11.93 35.01 -0.74
CA TYR A 125 10.82 35.87 -1.18
C TYR A 125 10.93 37.33 -0.70
N ASN A 126 11.87 37.64 0.19
CA ASN A 126 12.03 38.96 0.80
C ASN A 126 10.71 39.52 1.39
N LYS A 127 9.97 38.66 2.11
CA LYS A 127 8.68 38.96 2.75
C LYS A 127 8.68 38.48 4.19
N GLU A 128 7.97 39.20 5.05
CA GLU A 128 7.84 38.85 6.48
C GLU A 128 6.63 37.96 6.78
N VAL A 129 5.56 38.09 5.99
CA VAL A 129 4.29 37.39 6.20
C VAL A 129 3.90 36.65 4.92
N PHE A 130 3.51 35.39 5.08
CA PHE A 130 3.03 34.53 4.01
C PHE A 130 1.52 34.31 4.19
N PRO A 131 0.70 34.46 3.13
CA PRO A 131 -0.75 34.37 3.24
C PRO A 131 -1.29 32.94 3.45
N GLU A 132 -0.51 31.91 3.10
CA GLU A 132 -0.87 30.49 3.24
C GLU A 132 -2.28 30.12 2.69
N ASN A 133 -2.66 30.74 1.58
CA ASN A 133 -3.99 30.61 0.96
C ASN A 133 -4.00 29.78 -0.35
N GLY A 134 -2.88 29.12 -0.67
CA GLY A 134 -2.69 28.27 -1.84
C GLY A 134 -2.74 26.77 -1.54
N ALA A 135 -2.07 25.97 -2.38
CA ALA A 135 -2.03 24.52 -2.23
C ALA A 135 -1.35 24.08 -0.92
N THR A 136 -1.75 22.92 -0.40
CA THR A 136 -1.17 22.37 0.84
C THR A 136 0.19 21.72 0.58
N TYR A 137 1.19 22.14 1.36
CA TYR A 137 2.51 21.54 1.47
C TYR A 137 2.64 20.97 2.87
N LYS A 138 2.36 19.66 3.00
CA LYS A 138 2.44 18.99 4.28
C LYS A 138 3.88 18.56 4.55
N ILE A 139 4.48 19.19 5.54
CA ILE A 139 5.85 18.99 6.01
C ILE A 139 5.80 18.01 7.18
N GLU A 140 6.53 16.89 7.10
CA GLU A 140 6.70 15.97 8.23
C GLU A 140 8.11 16.12 8.83
N VAL A 141 8.16 16.39 10.14
CA VAL A 141 9.37 16.26 10.96
C VAL A 141 9.37 14.91 11.67
N ALA A 142 10.19 13.98 11.17
CA ALA A 142 10.34 12.65 11.71
C ALA A 142 11.66 12.54 12.49
N ILE A 143 11.61 12.22 13.78
CA ILE A 143 12.80 12.08 14.62
C ILE A 143 12.91 10.63 15.13
N LEU A 144 14.00 9.95 14.78
CA LEU A 144 14.29 8.61 15.24
C LEU A 144 15.73 8.54 15.73
N LYS A 145 15.95 8.21 17.01
CA LYS A 145 17.29 8.14 17.61
C LYS A 145 18.11 9.41 17.35
N ASP A 146 17.48 10.56 17.58
CA ASP A 146 18.06 11.90 17.38
C ASP A 146 18.40 12.26 15.92
N ILE A 147 18.04 11.41 14.94
CA ILE A 147 18.13 11.71 13.52
C ILE A 147 16.78 12.27 13.05
N VAL A 148 16.80 13.51 12.60
CA VAL A 148 15.69 14.23 11.98
C VAL A 148 15.68 13.94 10.49
N THR A 149 14.53 13.52 9.96
CA THR A 149 14.23 13.50 8.53
C THR A 149 13.08 14.46 8.27
N LEU A 150 13.32 15.45 7.41
CA LEU A 150 12.30 16.40 6.95
C LEU A 150 11.79 15.96 5.58
N THR A 151 10.47 15.87 5.42
CA THR A 151 9.86 15.43 4.16
C THR A 151 8.65 16.27 3.76
N LEU A 152 8.36 16.31 2.46
CA LEU A 152 7.12 16.84 1.90
C LEU A 152 6.24 15.70 1.37
N ASP A 153 4.97 15.68 1.78
CA ASP A 153 3.97 14.67 1.37
C ASP A 153 3.39 15.01 0.00
N THR A 154 3.74 14.23 -1.03
CA THR A 154 3.23 14.43 -2.39
C THR A 154 1.87 13.75 -2.61
N THR A 155 1.48 12.85 -1.70
CA THR A 155 0.32 11.96 -1.86
C THR A 155 -0.96 12.53 -1.26
N GLY A 156 -0.92 13.09 -0.03
CA GLY A 156 -2.12 13.61 0.64
C GLY A 156 -2.88 12.54 1.45
N PRO A 157 -4.08 12.06 1.08
CA PRO A 157 -4.62 10.83 1.68
C PRO A 157 -3.72 9.64 1.33
N GLY A 158 -3.48 8.69 2.25
CA GLY A 158 -2.56 7.57 1.97
C GLY A 158 -2.92 6.78 0.70
N LEU A 159 -1.94 6.21 0.01
CA LEU A 159 -2.10 5.46 -1.24
C LEU A 159 -3.10 4.31 -1.10
N HIS A 160 -3.28 3.81 0.12
CA HIS A 160 -4.29 2.80 0.37
C HIS A 160 -5.74 3.24 0.09
N LYS A 161 -6.05 4.54 0.05
CA LYS A 161 -7.40 5.03 -0.26
C LYS A 161 -7.64 5.19 -1.76
N ARG A 162 -7.83 4.09 -2.49
CA ARG A 162 -7.98 4.07 -3.97
C ARG A 162 -9.15 4.89 -4.49
N GLY A 163 -10.16 5.11 -3.64
CA GLY A 163 -11.40 5.79 -3.98
C GLY A 163 -12.62 4.87 -4.08
N TYR A 164 -12.43 3.54 -4.12
CA TYR A 164 -13.56 2.61 -4.27
C TYR A 164 -14.28 2.26 -2.96
N ARG A 165 -13.65 2.49 -1.80
CA ARG A 165 -14.17 2.09 -0.49
C ARG A 165 -14.68 3.32 0.28
N GLU A 166 -15.99 3.47 0.39
CA GLU A 166 -16.64 4.52 1.20
C GLU A 166 -16.83 4.11 2.67
N PHE A 167 -17.25 2.87 2.90
CA PHE A 167 -17.46 2.33 4.24
C PHE A 167 -16.37 1.31 4.55
N ALA A 168 -15.38 1.73 5.34
CA ALA A 168 -14.53 0.78 6.04
C ALA A 168 -15.39 0.20 7.17
N GLY A 169 -15.87 -1.04 7.02
CA GLY A 169 -16.47 -1.78 8.12
C GLY A 169 -15.47 -1.98 9.27
N GLU A 170 -15.75 -2.90 10.19
CA GLU A 170 -14.83 -3.19 11.29
C GLU A 170 -13.52 -3.81 10.79
N ALA A 171 -12.49 -2.97 10.74
CA ALA A 171 -11.08 -3.31 10.52
C ALA A 171 -10.76 -4.20 9.28
N PRO A 172 -11.15 -3.76 8.06
CA PRO A 172 -10.82 -4.44 6.82
C PRO A 172 -9.31 -4.44 6.55
N LEU A 173 -8.84 -5.44 5.80
CA LEU A 173 -7.49 -5.48 5.27
C LEU A 173 -7.21 -4.16 4.53
N LYS A 174 -6.09 -3.49 4.86
CA LYS A 174 -5.59 -2.38 4.05
C LYS A 174 -5.35 -2.92 2.65
N GLU A 175 -5.81 -2.19 1.64
CA GLU A 175 -5.70 -2.67 0.29
C GLU A 175 -4.23 -2.64 -0.20
N THR A 176 -3.30 -1.87 0.43
CA THR A 176 -1.85 -1.95 0.14
C THR A 176 -1.27 -3.29 0.55
N LEU A 177 -1.71 -3.80 1.70
CA LEU A 177 -1.41 -5.15 2.13
C LEU A 177 -2.07 -6.17 1.20
N ALA A 178 -3.34 -5.99 0.82
CA ALA A 178 -4.03 -6.90 -0.10
C ALA A 178 -3.31 -7.02 -1.46
N ALA A 179 -2.92 -5.91 -2.08
CA ALA A 179 -2.11 -5.89 -3.30
C ALA A 179 -0.78 -6.63 -3.09
N ALA A 180 -0.11 -6.40 -1.96
CA ALA A 180 1.14 -7.08 -1.64
C ALA A 180 0.97 -8.60 -1.50
N LEU A 181 -0.16 -9.09 -0.96
CA LEU A 181 -0.45 -10.54 -0.92
C LEU A 181 -0.54 -11.11 -2.34
N VAL A 182 -1.25 -10.42 -3.23
CA VAL A 182 -1.40 -10.85 -4.63
C VAL A 182 -0.05 -10.86 -5.36
N LEU A 183 0.77 -9.82 -5.19
CA LEU A 183 2.10 -9.76 -5.81
C LEU A 183 3.04 -10.85 -5.24
N LEU A 184 3.03 -11.06 -3.92
CA LEU A 184 3.83 -12.10 -3.27
C LEU A 184 3.42 -13.51 -3.68
N SER A 185 2.14 -13.73 -3.99
CA SER A 185 1.67 -15.04 -4.46
C SER A 185 2.13 -15.36 -5.88
N LYS A 186 2.59 -14.36 -6.66
CA LYS A 186 2.90 -14.50 -8.09
C LYS A 186 1.72 -15.05 -8.90
N TRP A 187 0.51 -14.60 -8.53
CA TRP A 187 -0.67 -14.94 -9.30
C TRP A 187 -0.64 -14.20 -10.65
N GLU A 188 -1.08 -14.89 -11.69
CA GLU A 188 -1.17 -14.35 -13.05
C GLU A 188 -2.59 -14.53 -13.56
N PRO A 189 -3.15 -13.59 -14.34
CA PRO A 189 -4.52 -13.62 -14.84
C PRO A 189 -4.92 -14.89 -15.62
N SER A 190 -3.94 -15.60 -16.20
CA SER A 190 -4.18 -16.86 -16.90
C SER A 190 -4.63 -18.01 -15.97
N ARG A 191 -4.51 -17.84 -14.65
CA ARG A 191 -4.88 -18.83 -13.64
C ARG A 191 -6.06 -18.36 -12.82
N ILE A 192 -6.89 -19.31 -12.39
CA ILE A 192 -8.02 -19.00 -11.50
C ILE A 192 -7.49 -18.51 -10.16
N LEU A 193 -8.06 -17.42 -9.66
CA LEU A 193 -7.89 -16.98 -8.28
C LEU A 193 -9.21 -17.13 -7.53
N ALA A 194 -9.12 -17.60 -6.29
CA ALA A 194 -10.23 -17.66 -5.36
C ALA A 194 -9.92 -16.97 -4.01
N ASP A 195 -10.92 -16.32 -3.44
CA ASP A 195 -10.91 -15.83 -2.06
C ASP A 195 -12.19 -16.32 -1.36
N PRO A 196 -12.13 -17.43 -0.60
CA PRO A 196 -13.30 -18.01 0.06
C PRO A 196 -13.74 -17.30 1.35
N PHE A 197 -13.05 -16.22 1.74
CA PHE A 197 -13.38 -15.37 2.90
C PHE A 197 -13.31 -13.89 2.50
N CYS A 198 -13.92 -13.55 1.35
CA CYS A 198 -13.64 -12.29 0.67
C CYS A 198 -14.11 -11.04 1.42
N GLY A 199 -15.05 -11.15 2.36
CA GLY A 199 -15.59 -10.03 3.11
C GLY A 199 -16.09 -8.91 2.20
N SER A 200 -15.41 -7.77 2.25
CA SER A 200 -15.70 -6.59 1.41
C SER A 200 -15.01 -6.59 0.03
N GLY A 201 -14.43 -7.72 -0.38
CA GLY A 201 -13.87 -7.97 -1.71
C GLY A 201 -12.45 -7.45 -1.94
N THR A 202 -11.75 -7.00 -0.91
CA THR A 202 -10.47 -6.27 -1.04
C THR A 202 -9.40 -7.00 -1.84
N ILE A 203 -9.12 -8.27 -1.51
CA ILE A 203 -8.10 -9.06 -2.20
C ILE A 203 -8.52 -9.29 -3.65
N ALA A 204 -9.79 -9.65 -3.88
CA ALA A 204 -10.33 -9.86 -5.21
C ALA A 204 -10.28 -8.59 -6.08
N ILE A 205 -10.57 -7.41 -5.52
CA ILE A 205 -10.51 -6.13 -6.22
C ILE A 205 -9.08 -5.77 -6.59
N GLU A 206 -8.13 -5.83 -5.65
CA GLU A 206 -6.73 -5.53 -5.94
C GLU A 206 -6.14 -6.53 -6.94
N ALA A 207 -6.50 -7.82 -6.85
CA ALA A 207 -6.13 -8.81 -7.85
C ALA A 207 -6.71 -8.51 -9.24
N ALA A 208 -7.98 -8.11 -9.34
CA ALA A 208 -8.56 -7.71 -10.61
C ALA A 208 -7.87 -6.47 -11.20
N MET A 209 -7.56 -5.48 -10.37
CA MET A 209 -6.81 -4.29 -10.79
C MET A 209 -5.40 -4.64 -11.27
N ILE A 210 -4.68 -5.53 -10.57
CA ILE A 210 -3.38 -6.05 -11.00
C ILE A 210 -3.52 -6.78 -12.34
N GLY A 211 -4.49 -7.70 -12.44
CA GLY A 211 -4.65 -8.52 -13.64
C GLY A 211 -5.02 -7.73 -14.90
N LYS A 212 -5.80 -6.66 -14.75
CA LYS A 212 -6.12 -5.71 -15.83
C LYS A 212 -5.08 -4.61 -16.04
N ASN A 213 -4.02 -4.59 -15.25
CA ASN A 213 -3.02 -3.52 -15.24
C ASN A 213 -3.62 -2.12 -15.01
N ILE A 214 -4.64 -2.03 -14.15
CA ILE A 214 -5.27 -0.76 -13.76
C ILE A 214 -4.41 -0.11 -12.69
N ALA A 215 -3.97 1.13 -12.92
CA ALA A 215 -3.17 1.88 -11.96
C ALA A 215 -3.99 2.19 -10.68
N PRO A 216 -3.45 1.97 -9.46
CA PRO A 216 -4.16 2.22 -8.20
C PRO A 216 -4.54 3.69 -7.99
N GLY A 217 -3.81 4.61 -8.62
CA GLY A 217 -4.03 6.06 -8.54
C GLY A 217 -5.06 6.63 -9.52
N ILE A 218 -5.61 5.83 -10.43
CA ILE A 218 -6.30 6.34 -11.64
C ILE A 218 -7.55 7.17 -11.34
N ASN A 219 -8.30 6.82 -10.29
CA ASN A 219 -9.59 7.40 -9.92
C ASN A 219 -9.54 8.24 -8.62
N ARG A 220 -8.36 8.71 -8.24
CA ARG A 220 -8.16 9.54 -7.03
C ARG A 220 -7.28 10.75 -7.32
N SER A 221 -7.30 11.72 -6.40
CA SER A 221 -6.41 12.88 -6.44
C SER A 221 -5.23 12.75 -5.46
N PHE A 222 -4.21 13.54 -5.74
CA PHE A 222 -2.99 13.70 -4.95
C PHE A 222 -2.78 15.16 -4.59
N VAL A 223 -2.26 15.43 -3.39
CA VAL A 223 -2.08 16.82 -2.93
C VAL A 223 -1.11 17.61 -3.82
N SER A 224 -0.13 16.93 -4.42
CA SER A 224 0.86 17.54 -5.31
C SER A 224 0.33 17.88 -6.72
N GLU A 225 -0.91 17.52 -7.07
CA GLU A 225 -1.58 18.01 -8.29
C GLU A 225 -1.80 19.54 -8.26
N GLY A 226 -1.81 20.13 -7.06
CA GLY A 226 -1.92 21.58 -6.87
C GLY A 226 -0.58 22.32 -6.77
N TRP A 227 0.55 21.64 -6.90
CA TRP A 227 1.87 22.26 -6.70
C TRP A 227 2.41 22.86 -7.99
N ASP A 228 2.87 24.11 -7.95
CA ASP A 228 3.35 24.84 -9.13
C ASP A 228 4.59 24.21 -9.78
N ILE A 229 5.40 23.51 -8.98
CA ILE A 229 6.61 22.82 -9.47
C ILE A 229 6.29 21.60 -10.33
N ILE A 230 5.06 21.05 -10.28
CA ILE A 230 4.65 19.90 -11.10
C ILE A 230 3.64 20.39 -12.15
N PRO A 231 4.02 20.45 -13.44
CA PRO A 231 3.10 20.86 -14.49
C PRO A 231 1.84 19.98 -14.51
N LYS A 232 0.65 20.60 -14.52
CA LYS A 232 -0.64 19.89 -14.60
C LYS A 232 -0.71 18.88 -15.75
N LYS A 233 -0.06 19.21 -16.87
CA LYS A 233 0.04 18.35 -18.04
C LYS A 233 0.68 17.00 -17.74
N LEU A 234 1.66 16.91 -16.83
CA LEU A 234 2.26 15.61 -16.46
C LEU A 234 1.23 14.68 -15.82
N TRP A 235 0.36 15.21 -14.96
CA TRP A 235 -0.73 14.44 -14.36
C TRP A 235 -1.78 14.00 -15.39
N GLU A 236 -2.15 14.90 -16.30
CA GLU A 236 -3.10 14.61 -17.38
C GLU A 236 -2.56 13.50 -18.31
N ASP A 237 -1.31 13.64 -18.75
CA ASP A 237 -0.62 12.69 -19.61
C ASP A 237 -0.43 11.34 -18.91
N MET A 238 -0.06 11.32 -17.62
CA MET A 238 0.06 10.09 -16.84
C MET A 238 -1.29 9.38 -16.66
N ARG A 239 -2.38 10.10 -16.39
CA ARG A 239 -3.73 9.50 -16.31
C ARG A 239 -4.17 8.95 -17.66
N LYS A 240 -3.87 9.64 -18.75
CA LYS A 240 -4.12 9.15 -20.11
C LYS A 240 -3.34 7.88 -20.40
N TYR A 241 -2.04 7.87 -20.07
CA TYR A 241 -1.20 6.68 -20.19
C TYR A 241 -1.77 5.52 -19.37
N ALA A 242 -2.07 5.73 -18.09
CA ALA A 242 -2.64 4.70 -17.21
C ALA A 242 -3.95 4.10 -17.74
N ARG A 243 -4.84 4.90 -18.34
CA ARG A 243 -6.07 4.40 -18.98
C ARG A 243 -5.76 3.55 -20.21
N ASN A 244 -4.79 3.96 -21.03
CA ASN A 244 -4.39 3.24 -22.23
C ASN A 244 -3.57 1.97 -21.93
N SER A 245 -2.98 1.86 -20.73
CA SER A 245 -2.24 0.68 -20.28
C SER A 245 -3.12 -0.44 -19.74
N ILE A 246 -4.43 -0.21 -19.59
CA ILE A 246 -5.39 -1.25 -19.18
C ILE A 246 -5.45 -2.30 -20.30
N ASN A 247 -5.10 -3.54 -19.96
CA ASN A 247 -5.07 -4.63 -20.94
C ASN A 247 -6.47 -5.19 -21.24
N ASP A 248 -6.57 -6.09 -22.21
CA ASP A 248 -7.79 -6.78 -22.62
C ASP A 248 -7.89 -8.22 -22.07
N LYS A 249 -6.93 -8.67 -21.25
CA LYS A 249 -6.91 -10.02 -20.65
C LYS A 249 -8.26 -10.39 -20.04
N GLU A 250 -8.76 -11.56 -20.39
CA GLU A 250 -9.96 -12.14 -19.80
C GLU A 250 -9.57 -13.13 -18.70
N PHE A 251 -10.21 -12.99 -17.54
CA PHE A 251 -10.05 -13.89 -16.42
C PHE A 251 -11.24 -13.77 -15.49
N ARG A 252 -11.32 -14.67 -14.51
CA ARG A 252 -12.37 -14.63 -13.51
C ARG A 252 -11.83 -14.99 -12.14
N ILE A 253 -12.10 -14.11 -11.18
CA ILE A 253 -11.79 -14.28 -9.77
C ILE A 253 -13.05 -14.79 -9.06
N LEU A 254 -12.92 -15.84 -8.27
CA LEU A 254 -14.00 -16.41 -7.48
C LEU A 254 -13.93 -15.84 -6.06
N ALA A 255 -14.92 -15.06 -5.65
CA ALA A 255 -14.93 -14.45 -4.33
C ALA A 255 -16.18 -14.90 -3.57
N SER A 256 -16.02 -15.51 -2.41
CA SER A 256 -17.15 -15.95 -1.60
C SER A 256 -17.05 -15.56 -0.15
N ASP A 257 -18.21 -15.45 0.49
CA ASP A 257 -18.34 -15.22 1.93
C ASP A 257 -19.69 -15.78 2.40
N ILE A 258 -19.75 -16.28 3.63
CA ILE A 258 -21.00 -16.77 4.25
C ILE A 258 -21.98 -15.62 4.52
N ASN A 259 -21.48 -14.42 4.76
CA ASN A 259 -22.25 -13.25 5.11
C ASN A 259 -22.72 -12.50 3.85
N GLY A 260 -23.99 -12.68 3.49
CA GLY A 260 -24.58 -12.00 2.33
C GLY A 260 -24.56 -10.47 2.40
N ARG A 261 -24.46 -9.87 3.60
CA ARG A 261 -24.43 -8.41 3.77
C ARG A 261 -23.10 -7.82 3.30
N VAL A 262 -21.97 -8.46 3.63
CA VAL A 262 -20.64 -7.97 3.22
C VAL A 262 -20.43 -8.11 1.71
N LEU A 263 -21.04 -9.12 1.09
CA LEU A 263 -21.02 -9.30 -0.36
C LEU A 263 -21.74 -8.19 -1.12
N LYS A 264 -22.72 -7.51 -0.51
CA LYS A 264 -23.33 -6.31 -1.12
C LYS A 264 -22.28 -5.21 -1.23
N THR A 265 -21.60 -4.91 -0.12
CA THR A 265 -20.48 -3.95 -0.08
C THR A 265 -19.35 -4.35 -1.03
N ALA A 266 -19.04 -5.64 -1.15
CA ALA A 266 -18.01 -6.12 -2.06
C ALA A 266 -18.33 -5.85 -3.54
N ARG A 267 -19.59 -6.06 -3.95
CA ARG A 267 -20.06 -5.74 -5.30
C ARG A 267 -20.02 -4.23 -5.57
N ASP A 268 -20.51 -3.42 -4.62
CA ASP A 268 -20.49 -1.96 -4.74
C ASP A 268 -19.05 -1.42 -4.86
N ASN A 269 -18.13 -1.94 -4.05
CA ASN A 269 -16.70 -1.61 -4.11
C ASN A 269 -16.09 -2.01 -5.47
N ALA A 270 -16.38 -3.22 -5.97
CA ALA A 270 -15.86 -3.69 -7.25
C ALA A 270 -16.38 -2.85 -8.43
N GLN A 271 -17.64 -2.40 -8.36
CA GLN A 271 -18.21 -1.48 -9.34
C GLN A 271 -17.49 -0.14 -9.33
N LYS A 272 -17.26 0.45 -8.15
CA LYS A 272 -16.51 1.72 -8.00
C LYS A 272 -15.05 1.60 -8.44
N ALA A 273 -14.44 0.43 -8.25
CA ALA A 273 -13.11 0.13 -8.75
C ALA A 273 -13.06 -0.16 -10.26
N GLY A 274 -14.22 -0.30 -10.93
CA GLY A 274 -14.29 -0.61 -12.37
C GLY A 274 -13.90 -2.04 -12.73
N VAL A 275 -14.05 -2.99 -11.79
CA VAL A 275 -13.59 -4.39 -11.96
C VAL A 275 -14.66 -5.43 -11.65
N ALA A 276 -15.93 -5.02 -11.52
CA ALA A 276 -17.04 -5.92 -11.16
C ALA A 276 -17.17 -7.13 -12.12
N ASP A 277 -16.95 -6.92 -13.42
CA ASP A 277 -17.12 -7.96 -14.43
C ASP A 277 -16.08 -9.10 -14.33
N TYR A 278 -14.96 -8.86 -13.65
CA TYR A 278 -13.89 -9.84 -13.45
C TYR A 278 -14.05 -10.66 -12.17
N ILE A 279 -15.02 -10.34 -11.31
CA ILE A 279 -15.17 -10.94 -9.98
C ILE A 279 -16.55 -11.59 -9.82
N ALA A 280 -16.55 -12.90 -9.60
CA ALA A 280 -17.76 -13.66 -9.29
C ALA A 280 -17.99 -13.70 -7.78
N PHE A 281 -18.84 -12.81 -7.27
CA PHE A 281 -19.24 -12.80 -5.86
C PHE A 281 -20.37 -13.79 -5.57
N GLN A 282 -20.11 -14.79 -4.73
CA GLN A 282 -21.08 -15.82 -4.34
C GLN A 282 -21.23 -15.91 -2.82
N ARG A 283 -22.47 -16.04 -2.34
CA ARG A 283 -22.69 -16.43 -0.94
C ARG A 283 -22.50 -17.94 -0.83
N MET A 284 -21.43 -18.36 -0.17
CA MET A 284 -21.03 -19.76 -0.08
C MET A 284 -20.11 -19.94 1.12
N ASP A 285 -20.25 -21.06 1.82
CA ASP A 285 -19.30 -21.48 2.86
C ASP A 285 -18.01 -21.99 2.20
N MET A 286 -16.86 -21.66 2.77
CA MET A 286 -15.56 -22.19 2.35
C MET A 286 -15.58 -23.74 2.33
N LYS A 287 -16.31 -24.38 3.25
CA LYS A 287 -16.48 -25.85 3.28
C LYS A 287 -17.06 -26.43 2.01
N GLU A 288 -17.85 -25.65 1.28
CA GLU A 288 -18.49 -26.03 0.02
C GLU A 288 -17.63 -25.72 -1.20
N PHE A 289 -16.51 -25.01 -1.03
CA PHE A 289 -15.64 -24.65 -2.14
C PHE A 289 -15.08 -25.91 -2.82
N ARG A 290 -15.40 -26.08 -4.10
CA ARG A 290 -14.89 -27.18 -4.94
C ARG A 290 -14.55 -26.63 -6.31
N ASN A 291 -13.46 -27.11 -6.89
CA ASN A 291 -13.10 -26.78 -8.27
C ASN A 291 -12.41 -27.97 -8.95
N LYS A 292 -12.83 -28.29 -10.18
CA LYS A 292 -12.26 -29.40 -10.96
C LYS A 292 -11.02 -28.99 -11.77
N LYS A 293 -10.77 -27.68 -11.92
CA LYS A 293 -9.60 -27.17 -12.64
C LYS A 293 -8.35 -27.29 -11.76
N ARG A 294 -7.19 -27.46 -12.40
CA ARG A 294 -5.87 -27.52 -11.77
C ARG A 294 -5.21 -26.15 -11.73
N TYR A 295 -4.13 -26.00 -10.97
CA TYR A 295 -3.25 -24.83 -11.01
C TYR A 295 -3.92 -23.51 -10.59
N GLY A 296 -4.97 -23.58 -9.77
CA GLY A 296 -5.62 -22.39 -9.23
C GLY A 296 -4.87 -21.82 -8.04
N PHE A 297 -5.25 -20.60 -7.67
CA PHE A 297 -4.70 -19.84 -6.57
C PHE A 297 -5.81 -19.59 -5.56
N ILE A 298 -5.51 -19.73 -4.28
CA ILE A 298 -6.32 -19.17 -3.20
C ILE A 298 -5.50 -18.11 -2.49
N ILE A 299 -6.03 -16.89 -2.36
CA ILE A 299 -5.42 -15.85 -1.54
C ILE A 299 -6.51 -15.32 -0.62
N THR A 300 -6.32 -15.49 0.69
CA THR A 300 -7.41 -15.27 1.63
C THR A 300 -6.95 -14.76 2.98
N ASN A 301 -7.83 -14.02 3.65
CA ASN A 301 -7.66 -13.48 4.99
C ASN A 301 -8.82 -14.01 5.86
N PRO A 302 -8.75 -15.27 6.32
CA PRO A 302 -9.81 -15.86 7.12
C PRO A 302 -9.94 -15.13 8.46
N PRO A 303 -11.06 -15.31 9.18
CA PRO A 303 -11.21 -14.78 10.52
C PRO A 303 -10.11 -15.26 11.48
N TYR A 304 -9.69 -14.38 12.40
CA TYR A 304 -8.71 -14.67 13.45
C TYR A 304 -8.91 -13.75 14.66
N GLY A 305 -8.38 -14.15 15.83
CA GLY A 305 -8.45 -13.38 17.08
C GLY A 305 -9.87 -13.23 17.62
N GLU A 306 -10.19 -12.11 18.26
CA GLU A 306 -11.54 -11.81 18.82
C GLU A 306 -12.66 -11.69 17.76
N ARG A 307 -12.35 -11.86 16.47
CA ARG A 307 -13.28 -11.62 15.35
C ARG A 307 -14.28 -12.75 15.11
N MET A 308 -14.07 -13.93 15.68
CA MET A 308 -15.07 -15.00 15.71
C MET A 308 -14.93 -15.85 16.98
N GLY A 309 -15.93 -15.77 17.85
CA GLY A 309 -16.26 -16.81 18.82
C GLY A 309 -15.13 -17.29 19.74
N ASN A 310 -15.32 -18.51 20.27
CA ASN A 310 -14.36 -19.21 21.12
C ASN A 310 -13.22 -19.77 20.25
N ALA A 311 -11.98 -19.81 20.75
CA ALA A 311 -10.79 -20.31 20.06
C ALA A 311 -11.00 -21.64 19.31
N LYS A 312 -11.83 -22.53 19.86
CA LYS A 312 -12.19 -23.82 19.27
C LYS A 312 -12.90 -23.72 17.91
N GLU A 313 -13.71 -22.68 17.69
CA GLU A 313 -14.38 -22.46 16.40
C GLU A 313 -13.38 -22.07 15.30
N ILE A 314 -12.39 -21.25 15.65
CA ILE A 314 -11.30 -20.86 14.76
C ILE A 314 -10.43 -22.07 14.41
N GLU A 315 -10.09 -22.91 15.40
CA GLU A 315 -9.32 -24.14 15.17
C GLU A 315 -10.04 -25.10 14.23
N ASN A 316 -11.35 -25.32 14.44
CA ASN A 316 -12.16 -26.15 13.56
C ASN A 316 -12.21 -25.58 12.15
N LEU A 317 -12.40 -24.25 12.01
CA LEU A 317 -12.41 -23.59 10.72
C LEU A 317 -11.11 -23.83 9.95
N TYR A 318 -9.95 -23.69 10.60
CA TYR A 318 -8.67 -23.93 9.95
C TYR A 318 -8.45 -25.40 9.60
N LYS A 319 -8.98 -26.33 10.40
CA LYS A 319 -9.00 -27.75 10.04
C LYS A 319 -9.84 -28.01 8.79
N ASP A 320 -11.06 -27.47 8.75
CA ASP A 320 -11.93 -27.56 7.58
C ASP A 320 -11.26 -26.94 6.34
N MET A 321 -10.52 -25.83 6.49
CA MET A 321 -9.76 -25.22 5.40
C MET A 321 -8.71 -26.17 4.83
N GLY A 322 -7.93 -26.82 5.70
CA GLY A 322 -6.95 -27.83 5.29
C GLY A 322 -7.59 -28.98 4.51
N GLU A 323 -8.68 -29.54 5.05
CA GLU A 323 -9.42 -30.64 4.42
C GLU A 323 -9.95 -30.28 3.03
N VAL A 324 -10.42 -29.04 2.82
CA VAL A 324 -10.91 -28.57 1.51
C VAL A 324 -9.76 -28.25 0.56
N PHE A 325 -8.73 -27.52 1.03
CA PHE A 325 -7.69 -27.00 0.14
C PHE A 325 -6.79 -28.12 -0.38
N GLN A 326 -6.50 -29.14 0.43
CA GLN A 326 -5.71 -30.31 0.02
C GLN A 326 -6.42 -31.19 -1.02
N GLN A 327 -7.75 -31.06 -1.18
CA GLN A 327 -8.49 -31.75 -2.25
C GLN A 327 -8.35 -31.04 -3.61
N LEU A 328 -7.84 -29.81 -3.64
CA LEU A 328 -7.68 -29.02 -4.86
C LEU A 328 -6.37 -29.37 -5.56
N LYS A 329 -6.48 -30.17 -6.61
CA LYS A 329 -5.32 -30.72 -7.31
C LYS A 329 -4.41 -29.64 -7.93
N ASP A 330 -3.17 -29.57 -7.46
CA ASP A 330 -2.11 -28.63 -7.88
C ASP A 330 -2.44 -27.15 -7.66
N TRP A 331 -3.31 -26.84 -6.70
CA TRP A 331 -3.55 -25.45 -6.33
C TRP A 331 -2.46 -24.92 -5.40
N SER A 332 -2.17 -23.63 -5.52
CA SER A 332 -1.39 -22.89 -4.55
C SER A 332 -2.33 -22.12 -3.64
N TYR A 333 -2.10 -22.14 -2.34
CA TYR A 333 -2.91 -21.40 -1.37
C TYR A 333 -2.05 -20.54 -0.46
N PHE A 334 -2.59 -19.35 -0.18
CA PHE A 334 -1.90 -18.29 0.51
C PHE A 334 -2.83 -17.69 1.55
N VAL A 335 -2.46 -17.84 2.82
CA VAL A 335 -3.33 -17.51 3.95
C VAL A 335 -2.63 -16.53 4.87
N ILE A 336 -3.27 -15.38 5.10
CA ILE A 336 -2.80 -14.43 6.13
C ILE A 336 -3.64 -14.58 7.41
N THR A 337 -2.98 -14.79 8.54
CA THR A 337 -3.64 -14.85 9.86
C THR A 337 -2.70 -14.43 10.98
N SER A 338 -3.24 -13.97 12.10
CA SER A 338 -2.49 -13.73 13.34
C SER A 338 -2.47 -14.92 14.30
N TYR A 339 -3.13 -16.02 13.95
CA TYR A 339 -3.21 -17.21 14.80
C TYR A 339 -1.93 -18.04 14.69
N GLU A 340 -1.20 -18.19 15.79
CA GLU A 340 0.15 -18.77 15.78
C GLU A 340 0.17 -20.27 15.48
N ASP A 341 -0.88 -21.01 15.90
CA ASP A 341 -1.01 -22.47 15.68
C ASP A 341 -1.69 -22.82 14.35
N PHE A 342 -1.72 -21.91 13.37
CA PHE A 342 -2.44 -22.10 12.11
C PHE A 342 -2.03 -23.38 11.36
N GLU A 343 -0.72 -23.62 11.15
CA GLU A 343 -0.23 -24.79 10.41
C GLU A 343 -0.62 -26.12 11.08
N LYS A 344 -0.71 -26.12 12.42
CA LYS A 344 -1.14 -27.30 13.20
C LYS A 344 -2.61 -27.61 12.96
N CYS A 345 -3.47 -26.59 12.96
CA CYS A 345 -4.90 -26.76 12.69
C CYS A 345 -5.15 -27.07 11.22
N PHE A 346 -4.46 -26.37 10.32
CA PHE A 346 -4.54 -26.55 8.87
C PHE A 346 -4.04 -27.93 8.42
N GLY A 347 -3.22 -28.61 9.23
CA GLY A 347 -2.78 -29.99 8.98
C GLY A 347 -1.63 -30.11 7.98
N GLU A 348 -0.99 -28.99 7.62
CA GLU A 348 0.12 -28.94 6.67
C GLU A 348 1.05 -27.78 7.00
N LYS A 349 2.36 -28.06 6.91
CA LYS A 349 3.40 -27.06 7.09
C LYS A 349 3.58 -26.28 5.78
N SER A 350 3.59 -24.96 5.87
CA SER A 350 3.84 -24.07 4.74
C SER A 350 5.24 -24.25 4.17
N ASP A 351 5.37 -24.10 2.85
CA ASP A 351 6.67 -24.08 2.17
C ASP A 351 7.47 -22.84 2.57
N LYS A 352 6.75 -21.71 2.68
CA LYS A 352 7.28 -20.43 3.13
C LYS A 352 6.23 -19.73 3.97
N ASN A 353 6.69 -19.02 5.00
CA ASN A 353 5.86 -18.04 5.67
C ASN A 353 6.59 -16.70 5.75
N ARG A 354 5.81 -15.63 5.86
CA ARG A 354 6.33 -14.27 5.93
C ARG A 354 5.62 -13.50 7.02
N LYS A 355 6.39 -12.93 7.94
CA LYS A 355 5.86 -12.04 8.97
C LYS A 355 5.43 -10.71 8.32
N LEU A 356 4.17 -10.35 8.47
CA LEU A 356 3.56 -9.12 7.98
C LEU A 356 2.77 -8.44 9.10
N TYR A 357 2.29 -7.22 8.85
CA TYR A 357 1.50 -6.46 9.81
C TYR A 357 0.20 -5.97 9.18
N ASN A 358 -0.93 -6.39 9.75
CA ASN A 358 -2.23 -5.79 9.44
C ASN A 358 -2.55 -4.70 10.48
N GLY A 359 -2.20 -3.46 10.15
CA GLY A 359 -2.20 -2.38 11.13
C GLY A 359 -1.15 -2.62 12.20
N ARG A 360 -1.57 -2.81 13.46
CA ARG A 360 -0.68 -3.15 14.59
C ARG A 360 -0.62 -4.65 14.90
N ILE A 361 -1.41 -5.46 14.19
CA ILE A 361 -1.51 -6.90 14.44
C ILE A 361 -0.42 -7.61 13.64
N LYS A 362 0.45 -8.34 14.35
CA LYS A 362 1.45 -9.23 13.76
C LYS A 362 0.71 -10.42 13.13
N CYS A 363 0.89 -10.62 11.83
CA CYS A 363 0.34 -11.77 11.10
C CYS A 363 1.47 -12.55 10.42
N TYR A 364 1.19 -13.79 10.07
CA TYR A 364 1.97 -14.57 9.13
C TYR A 364 1.19 -14.78 7.85
N TYR A 365 1.87 -14.64 6.72
CA TYR A 365 1.38 -15.02 5.41
C TYR A 365 2.00 -16.36 5.03
N TYR A 366 1.23 -17.42 5.21
CA TYR A 366 1.60 -18.81 4.92
C TYR A 366 1.39 -19.08 3.43
N GLN A 367 2.38 -19.70 2.80
CA GLN A 367 2.44 -19.93 1.35
C GLN A 367 2.67 -21.41 1.11
N TYR A 368 1.76 -22.01 0.35
CA TYR A 368 1.76 -23.40 -0.04
C TYR A 368 1.72 -23.45 -1.57
N PHE A 369 2.76 -23.98 -2.20
CA PHE A 369 2.93 -23.95 -3.63
C PHE A 369 2.46 -25.28 -4.24
N GLY A 370 1.41 -25.21 -5.06
CA GLY A 370 1.01 -26.32 -5.92
C GLY A 370 2.01 -26.53 -7.06
N ALA A 371 1.87 -27.65 -7.76
CA ALA A 371 2.68 -27.92 -8.95
C ALA A 371 2.45 -26.85 -10.04
N GLU A 372 3.48 -26.56 -10.84
CA GLU A 372 3.33 -25.70 -12.01
C GLU A 372 2.82 -26.50 -13.22
N PRO A 373 2.10 -25.87 -14.17
CA PRO A 373 1.83 -26.49 -15.46
C PRO A 373 3.15 -26.87 -16.14
N GLU A 374 3.20 -28.03 -16.81
CA GLU A 374 4.35 -28.38 -17.63
C GLU A 374 4.54 -27.29 -18.70
N LYS A 375 5.74 -26.68 -18.73
CA LYS A 375 6.07 -25.70 -19.75
C LYS A 375 6.05 -26.41 -21.10
N ASN A 376 5.20 -25.96 -22.02
CA ASN A 376 5.26 -26.42 -23.40
C ASN A 376 6.64 -26.04 -23.97
N PRO A 377 7.50 -27.01 -24.34
CA PRO A 377 8.86 -26.71 -24.80
C PRO A 377 8.90 -25.89 -26.11
N TRP A 378 7.75 -25.66 -26.74
CA TRP A 378 7.59 -24.93 -28.00
C TRP A 378 7.04 -23.51 -27.86
N GLU A 379 6.62 -23.09 -26.66
CA GLU A 379 6.23 -21.69 -26.39
C GLU A 379 7.45 -20.92 -25.87
N LYS A 380 8.05 -20.09 -26.73
CA LYS A 380 9.10 -19.12 -26.38
C LYS A 380 8.54 -17.71 -26.32
#